data_AF-A0AA35QZL4-F1
#
_entry.id   AF-A0AA35QZL4-F1
#
_cell.length_a   1.000
_cell.length_b   1.000
_cell.length_c   1.000
_cell.angle_alpha   90.00
_cell.angle_beta   90.00
_cell.angle_gamma   90.00
#
_symmetry.space_group_name_H-M   'P 1'
#
loop_
_entity.id
_entity.type
_entity.pdbx_description
1 polymer ?
#
loop_
_entity_poly.entity_id
_entity_poly.type
_entity_poly.pdbx_seq_one_letter_code
_entity_poly.pdbx_strand_id
1 'polypeptide(L)' 'MSPLSKEHRSKPGLTERFELFVCGTEVADAYTDLNDPFVTRERFEQQMKDRAMGDDEAQAGDDDFFRALEYGLPPC' A
#
# COMPACT_ATOMS: atom_id res chain seq x y z
N MET A 1 3.37 -5.71 -5.27
CA MET A 1 1.91 -5.90 -5.18
C MET A 1 1.45 -5.63 -3.75
N SER A 2 0.69 -4.54 -3.52
CA SER A 2 0.22 -4.02 -2.21
C SER A 2 1.11 -2.96 -1.53
N PRO A 3 1.37 -1.82 -2.20
CA PRO A 3 2.20 -0.71 -1.66
C PRO A 3 1.64 -0.12 -0.36
N LEU A 4 0.33 -0.13 -0.17
CA LEU A 4 -0.36 0.51 0.96
C LEU A 4 -0.66 -0.43 2.13
N SER A 5 -0.35 -1.73 2.02
CA SER A 5 -0.69 -2.70 3.07
C SER A 5 0.43 -2.85 4.09
N LYS A 6 0.11 -2.81 5.37
CA LYS A 6 1.07 -2.98 6.46
C LYS A 6 1.77 -4.34 6.40
N GLU A 7 3.04 -4.38 6.81
CA GLU A 7 3.77 -5.65 6.94
C GLU A 7 3.12 -6.57 7.97
N HIS A 8 3.15 -7.87 7.70
CA HIS A 8 2.56 -8.87 8.56
C HIS A 8 3.35 -8.99 9.87
N ARG A 9 2.66 -8.83 11.01
CA ARG A 9 3.25 -8.77 12.36
C ARG A 9 4.18 -9.92 12.75
N SER A 10 4.06 -11.08 12.11
CA SER A 10 4.81 -12.30 12.43
C SER A 10 5.41 -13.03 11.23
N LYS A 11 5.18 -12.56 9.99
CA LYS A 11 5.64 -13.25 8.77
C LYS A 11 6.41 -12.27 7.88
N PRO A 12 7.74 -12.24 7.97
CA PRO A 12 8.57 -11.35 7.17
C PRO A 12 8.32 -11.53 5.67
N GLY A 13 8.21 -10.43 4.92
CA GLY A 13 7.97 -10.43 3.48
C GLY A 13 6.50 -10.60 3.05
N LEU A 14 5.56 -10.73 3.99
CA LEU A 14 4.12 -10.72 3.73
C LEU A 14 3.47 -9.44 4.24
N THR A 15 2.31 -9.08 3.68
CA THR A 15 1.45 -7.98 4.13
C THR A 15 0.17 -8.52 4.78
N GLU A 16 -0.45 -7.74 5.67
CA GLU A 16 -1.78 -8.05 6.23
C GLU A 16 -2.88 -7.65 5.23
N ARG A 17 -3.07 -8.46 4.18
CA ARG A 17 -4.10 -8.27 3.13
C ARG A 17 -4.91 -9.55 2.95
N PHE A 18 -6.21 -9.41 2.69
CA PHE A 18 -7.07 -10.51 2.25
C PHE A 18 -7.98 -10.07 1.11
N GLU A 19 -8.22 -11.00 0.19
CA GLU A 19 -9.12 -10.83 -0.95
C GLU A 19 -10.27 -11.84 -0.80
N LEU A 20 -11.51 -11.35 -0.94
CA LEU A 20 -12.71 -12.17 -0.94
C LEU A 20 -13.05 -12.56 -2.38
N PHE A 21 -13.02 -13.86 -2.66
CA PHE A 21 -13.45 -14.40 -3.95
C PHE A 21 -14.81 -15.10 -3.85
N VAL A 22 -15.72 -14.77 -4.76
CA VAL A 22 -17.01 -15.46 -4.93
C VAL A 22 -17.15 -15.87 -6.39
N CYS A 23 -17.42 -17.17 -6.63
CA CYS A 23 -17.58 -17.73 -7.98
C CYS A 23 -16.39 -17.46 -8.93
N GLY A 24 -15.17 -17.32 -8.41
CA GLY A 24 -13.98 -17.03 -9.20
C GLY A 24 -13.77 -15.55 -9.56
N THR A 25 -14.60 -14.65 -9.04
CA THR A 25 -14.45 -13.20 -9.16
C THR A 25 -14.09 -12.61 -7.81
N GLU A 26 -13.17 -11.65 -7.82
CA GLU A 26 -12.84 -10.84 -6.64
C GLU A 26 -14.01 -9.89 -6.32
N VAL A 27 -14.49 -9.94 -5.08
CA VAL A 27 -15.64 -9.16 -4.61
C VAL A 27 -15.24 -8.10 -3.60
N ALA A 28 -14.18 -8.33 -2.84
CA ALA A 28 -13.65 -7.35 -1.92
C ALA A 28 -12.15 -7.54 -1.72
N ASP A 29 -11.43 -6.43 -1.57
CA ASP A 29 -10.05 -6.37 -1.15
C ASP A 29 -9.97 -5.56 0.14
N ALA A 30 -9.25 -6.07 1.13
CA ALA A 30 -9.06 -5.39 2.39
C ALA A 30 -7.66 -5.67 2.95
N TYR A 31 -7.06 -4.65 3.53
CA TYR A 31 -5.75 -4.71 4.13
C TYR A 31 -5.69 -3.81 5.35
N THR A 32 -4.77 -4.11 6.27
CA THR A 32 -4.42 -3.17 7.34
C THR A 32 -3.62 -2.03 6.74
N ASP A 33 -4.05 -0.79 7.00
CA ASP A 33 -3.45 0.39 6.38
C ASP A 33 -2.02 0.59 6.88
N LEU A 34 -1.12 0.89 5.95
CA LEU A 34 0.22 1.32 6.26
C LEU A 34 0.18 2.76 6.80
N ASN A 35 0.34 2.89 8.11
CA ASN A 35 0.29 4.17 8.81
C ASN A 35 1.67 4.78 9.09
N ASP A 36 2.76 4.21 8.56
CA ASP A 36 4.12 4.74 8.70
C ASP A 36 4.46 5.62 7.48
N PRO A 37 4.60 6.95 7.65
CA PRO A 37 4.84 7.86 6.52
C PRO A 37 6.17 7.61 5.80
N PHE A 38 7.20 7.10 6.49
CA PHE A 38 8.50 6.82 5.88
C PHE A 38 8.43 5.58 4.99
N VAL A 39 7.80 4.51 5.48
CA VAL A 39 7.62 3.27 4.70
C VAL A 39 6.68 3.52 3.51
N THR A 40 5.62 4.32 3.69
CA THR A 40 4.74 4.72 2.58
C THR A 40 5.53 5.46 1.52
N ARG A 41 6.41 6.40 1.91
CA ARG A 41 7.27 7.15 0.97
C ARG A 41 8.24 6.25 0.20
N GLU A 42 8.93 5.34 0.87
CA GLU A 42 9.86 4.41 0.22
C GLU A 42 9.16 3.51 -0.82
N ARG A 43 7.99 2.96 -0.46
CA ARG A 43 7.20 2.14 -1.38
C ARG A 43 6.67 2.94 -2.55
N PHE A 44 6.35 4.20 -2.31
CA PHE A 44 5.91 5.12 -3.33
C PHE A 44 7.02 5.48 -4.33
N GLU A 45 8.24 5.70 -3.85
CA GLU A 45 9.42 5.87 -4.70
C GLU A 45 9.68 4.63 -5.56
N GLN A 46 9.44 3.44 -5.02
CA GLN A 46 9.53 2.20 -5.78
C GLN A 46 8.47 2.14 -6.89
N GLN A 47 7.22 2.51 -6.60
CA GLN A 47 6.18 2.61 -7.62
C GLN A 47 6.49 3.64 -8.70
N MET A 48 7.12 4.76 -8.36
CA MET A 48 7.56 5.75 -9.36
C MET A 48 8.64 5.21 -10.29
N LYS A 49 9.54 4.35 -9.78
CA LYS A 49 10.51 3.63 -10.61
C LYS A 49 9.80 2.65 -11.53
N ASP A 50 8.83 1.90 -11.02
CA ASP A 50 8.05 0.94 -11.81
C ASP A 50 7.23 1.67 -12.91
N ARG A 51 6.65 2.83 -12.59
CA ARG A 51 6.00 3.73 -13.55
C ARG A 51 6.95 4.20 -14.66
N ALA A 52 8.15 4.61 -14.28
CA ALA A 52 9.18 5.02 -15.25
C ALA A 52 9.64 3.86 -16.14
N MET A 53 9.47 2.61 -15.68
CA MET A 53 9.70 1.39 -16.46
C MET A 53 8.51 0.98 -17.34
N GLY A 54 7.41 1.74 -17.33
CA GLY A 54 6.24 1.53 -18.20
C GLY A 54 5.02 0.90 -17.54
N ASP A 55 4.96 0.86 -16.21
CA ASP A 55 3.76 0.44 -15.47
C ASP A 55 2.75 1.60 -15.35
N ASP A 56 1.73 1.60 -16.21
CA ASP A 56 0.67 2.63 -16.25
C ASP A 56 -0.32 2.53 -15.05
N GLU A 57 -0.31 1.43 -14.28
CA GLU A 57 -1.14 1.26 -13.08
C GLU A 57 -0.45 1.75 -11.80
N ALA A 58 0.83 2.14 -11.89
CA ALA A 58 1.57 2.68 -10.77
C ALA A 58 0.98 4.03 -10.32
N GLN A 59 0.71 4.14 -9.02
CA GLN A 59 0.07 5.31 -8.43
C GLN A 59 0.98 6.54 -8.52
N ALA A 60 0.38 7.73 -8.57
CA ALA A 60 1.08 9.02 -8.56
C ALA A 60 1.25 9.54 -7.13
N GLY A 61 2.37 10.23 -6.87
CA GLY A 61 2.77 10.60 -5.52
C GLY A 61 1.97 11.78 -5.06
N ASP A 62 1.36 11.64 -3.89
CA ASP A 62 0.58 12.71 -3.29
C ASP A 62 1.32 13.20 -2.04
N ASP A 63 1.99 14.34 -2.18
CA ASP A 63 2.70 14.98 -1.06
C ASP A 63 1.75 15.40 0.07
N ASP A 64 0.48 15.70 -0.24
CA ASP A 64 -0.53 16.00 0.76
C ASP A 64 -0.96 14.73 1.53
N PHE A 65 -0.94 13.56 0.88
CA PHE A 65 -1.16 12.27 1.54
C PHE A 65 -0.04 11.94 2.55
N PHE A 66 1.23 12.10 2.16
CA PHE A 66 2.34 11.90 3.10
C PHE A 66 2.27 12.85 4.28
N ARG A 67 1.98 14.13 4.00
CA ARG A 67 1.82 15.13 5.04
C ARG A 67 0.68 14.77 5.99
N ALA A 68 -0.45 14.26 5.49
CA ALA A 68 -1.55 13.78 6.33
C ALA A 68 -1.15 12.59 7.21
N LEU A 69 -0.37 11.63 6.69
CA LEU A 69 0.16 10.51 7.47
C LEU A 69 1.12 10.98 8.58
N GLU A 70 1.93 12.01 8.33
CA GLU A 70 2.85 12.61 9.31
C GLU A 70 2.12 13.29 10.49
N TYR A 71 0.89 13.79 10.29
CA TYR A 71 0.05 14.32 11.36
C TYR A 71 -0.52 13.22 12.28
N GLY A 72 -0.35 11.95 11.92
CA GLY A 72 -0.70 10.80 12.75
C GLY A 72 -2.00 10.15 12.31
N LEU A 73 -1.90 9.19 11.39
CA LEU A 73 -3.00 8.28 11.07
C LEU A 73 -3.12 7.22 12.20
N PRO A 74 -4.25 7.14 12.92
CA PRO A 74 -4.49 6.06 13.86
C PRO A 74 -4.46 4.70 13.15
N PRO A 75 -4.23 3.59 13.85
CA PRO A 75 -4.25 2.27 13.23
C PRO A 75 -5.65 1.96 12.66
N CYS A 76 -5.74 1.73 11.35
CA CYS A 76 -6.95 1.44 10.59
C CYS A 76 -6.84 0.08 9.88
#